data_AF-A0A024TPF0-F1
#
_entry.id   AF-A0A024TPF0-F1
#
_cell.length_a   1.000
_cell.length_b   1.000
_cell.length_c   1.000
_cell.angle_alpha   90.00
_cell.angle_beta   90.00
_cell.angle_gamma   90.00
#
_symmetry.space_group_name_H-M   'P 1'
#
loop_
_entity.id
_entity.type
_entity.pdbx_description
1 polymer ?
#
loop_
_entity_poly.entity_id
_entity_poly.type
_entity_poly.pdbx_seq_one_letter_code
_entity_poly.pdbx_strand_id
1 'polypeptide(L)'
;MGPKKGNTNSKVEAANQRKAAQEAEKKSKKSAQDEARAAAEWSQGADARSAKRAQDEELKRQQADAKKAELKRLQEEEEAAMSGIKAKAKTKAQKDIDKPWEAALAPVAKKNNKGSRVPPPPPKAVAVPAPSRPATRDDIVFDERSDDDLFQNRNRMQSDVLEATTIEGALDLLGVNDKDPERHPERRMKAAYKAFEEATMPQLREDYPGLKLSQYKQRLSDMWRRSPQNPLNQETVSYNAKKI
;
A
#
# COMPACT_ATOMS: atom_id res chain seq x y z
N MET A 1 -13.76 -67.15 2.75
CA MET A 1 -13.61 -65.86 3.46
C MET A 1 -13.08 -64.82 2.48
N GLY A 2 -13.96 -64.08 1.78
CA GLY A 2 -13.54 -63.05 0.83
C GLY A 2 -13.18 -61.74 1.56
N PRO A 3 -12.18 -60.96 1.09
CA PRO A 3 -11.76 -59.75 1.76
C PRO A 3 -12.88 -58.70 1.72
N LYS A 4 -13.21 -58.14 2.89
CA LYS A 4 -14.25 -57.11 3.06
C LYS A 4 -13.95 -55.90 2.17
N LYS A 5 -14.72 -55.76 1.08
CA LYS A 5 -14.87 -54.53 0.30
C LYS A 5 -15.68 -53.55 1.14
N GLY A 6 -15.01 -52.63 1.81
CA GLY A 6 -15.70 -51.57 2.54
C GLY A 6 -14.70 -50.70 3.27
N ASN A 7 -14.64 -49.44 2.85
CA ASN A 7 -13.76 -48.38 3.34
C ASN A 7 -12.33 -48.45 2.78
N THR A 8 -12.16 -47.86 1.61
CA THR A 8 -10.88 -47.31 1.16
C THR A 8 -10.23 -46.55 2.32
N ASN A 9 -9.01 -46.94 2.69
CA ASN A 9 -8.31 -46.36 3.82
C ASN A 9 -8.10 -44.86 3.55
N SER A 10 -8.52 -43.98 4.47
CA SER A 10 -8.49 -42.51 4.29
C SER A 10 -7.12 -41.98 3.80
N LYS A 11 -6.02 -42.67 4.17
CA LYS A 11 -4.67 -42.37 3.68
C LYS A 11 -4.48 -42.63 2.17
N VAL A 12 -5.12 -43.67 1.62
CA VAL A 12 -5.12 -43.99 0.18
C VAL A 12 -5.97 -42.99 -0.59
N GLU A 13 -7.11 -42.59 -0.05
CA GLU A 13 -7.94 -41.53 -0.64
C GLU A 13 -7.22 -40.18 -0.67
N ALA A 14 -6.56 -39.80 0.44
CA ALA A 14 -5.74 -38.59 0.49
C ALA A 14 -4.56 -38.63 -0.50
N ALA A 15 -3.93 -39.80 -0.68
CA ALA A 15 -2.88 -39.96 -1.69
C ALA A 15 -3.42 -39.84 -3.13
N ASN A 16 -4.60 -40.41 -3.40
CA ASN A 16 -5.27 -40.30 -4.70
C ASN A 16 -5.73 -38.86 -4.98
N GLN A 17 -6.25 -38.15 -3.96
CA GLN A 17 -6.60 -36.73 -4.08
C GLN A 17 -5.37 -35.85 -4.36
N ARG A 18 -4.24 -36.11 -3.70
CA ARG A 18 -2.98 -35.40 -3.98
C ARG A 18 -2.48 -35.66 -5.40
N LYS A 19 -2.57 -36.91 -5.88
CA LYS A 19 -2.23 -37.25 -7.26
C LYS A 19 -3.19 -36.58 -8.25
N ALA A 20 -4.49 -36.59 -7.98
CA ALA A 20 -5.50 -35.92 -8.80
C ALA A 20 -5.31 -34.40 -8.83
N ALA A 21 -4.96 -33.77 -7.70
CA ALA A 21 -4.64 -32.35 -7.63
C ALA A 21 -3.39 -32.01 -8.46
N GLN A 22 -2.32 -32.80 -8.35
CA GLN A 22 -1.12 -32.62 -9.18
C GLN A 22 -1.39 -32.84 -10.67
N GLU A 23 -2.25 -33.79 -11.02
CA GLU A 23 -2.66 -34.03 -12.41
C GLU A 23 -3.53 -32.88 -12.93
N ALA A 24 -4.45 -32.36 -12.11
CA ALA A 24 -5.26 -31.18 -12.43
C ALA A 24 -4.38 -29.93 -12.62
N GLU A 25 -3.38 -29.70 -11.77
CA GLU A 25 -2.41 -28.62 -11.96
C GLU A 25 -1.58 -28.79 -13.22
N LYS A 26 -1.12 -30.01 -13.52
CA LYS A 26 -0.40 -30.30 -14.78
C LYS A 26 -1.29 -30.06 -15.99
N LYS A 27 -2.56 -30.48 -15.92
CA LYS A 27 -3.55 -30.28 -16.98
C LYS A 27 -3.88 -28.80 -17.15
N SER A 28 -4.03 -28.05 -16.06
CA SER A 28 -4.26 -26.59 -16.08
C SER A 28 -3.05 -25.83 -16.62
N LYS A 29 -1.83 -26.21 -16.23
CA LYS A 29 -0.60 -25.63 -16.80
C LYS A 29 -0.49 -25.93 -18.29
N LYS A 30 -0.83 -27.16 -18.70
CA LYS A 30 -0.84 -27.55 -20.11
C LYS A 30 -1.90 -26.79 -20.90
N SER A 31 -3.12 -26.67 -20.39
CA SER A 31 -4.17 -25.88 -21.05
C SER A 31 -3.80 -24.41 -21.12
N ALA A 32 -3.23 -23.82 -20.07
CA ALA A 32 -2.74 -22.45 -20.11
C ALA A 32 -1.59 -22.26 -21.12
N GLN A 33 -0.72 -23.25 -21.28
CA GLN A 33 0.32 -23.24 -22.33
C GLN A 33 -0.27 -23.36 -23.73
N ASP A 34 -1.27 -24.24 -23.91
CA ASP A 34 -1.94 -24.44 -25.19
C ASP A 34 -2.77 -23.20 -25.56
N GLU A 35 -3.43 -22.55 -24.59
CA GLU A 35 -4.13 -21.28 -24.74
C GLU A 35 -3.15 -20.14 -25.05
N ALA A 36 -2.00 -20.07 -24.39
CA ALA A 36 -0.97 -19.07 -24.68
C ALA A 36 -0.37 -19.27 -26.09
N ARG A 37 -0.17 -20.53 -26.52
CA ARG A 37 0.27 -20.87 -27.88
C ARG A 37 -0.79 -20.50 -28.90
N ALA A 38 -2.05 -20.85 -28.66
CA ALA A 38 -3.16 -20.45 -29.51
C ALA A 38 -3.26 -18.92 -29.59
N ALA A 39 -3.20 -18.20 -28.46
CA ALA A 39 -3.22 -16.74 -28.46
C ALA A 39 -2.05 -16.14 -29.26
N ALA A 40 -0.85 -16.73 -29.16
CA ALA A 40 0.29 -16.32 -29.95
C ALA A 40 0.05 -16.57 -31.46
N GLU A 41 -0.49 -17.73 -31.84
CA GLU A 41 -0.85 -18.06 -33.22
C GLU A 41 -1.93 -17.12 -33.77
N TRP A 42 -3.00 -16.87 -33.00
CA TRP A 42 -4.07 -15.92 -33.38
C TRP A 42 -3.60 -14.46 -33.43
N SER A 43 -2.52 -14.12 -32.71
CA SER A 43 -1.91 -12.79 -32.79
C SER A 43 -1.02 -12.59 -34.02
N GLN A 44 -0.58 -13.67 -34.69
CA GLN A 44 0.19 -13.57 -35.93
C GLN A 44 -0.72 -13.12 -37.07
N GLY A 45 -0.74 -11.81 -37.31
CA GLY A 45 -1.61 -11.16 -38.30
C GLY A 45 -2.43 -10.02 -37.73
N ALA A 46 -2.47 -9.86 -36.40
CA ALA A 46 -3.06 -8.68 -35.77
C ALA A 46 -2.17 -7.45 -35.99
N ASP A 47 -2.77 -6.30 -36.28
CA ASP A 47 -2.03 -5.05 -36.45
C ASP A 47 -1.58 -4.49 -35.09
N ALA A 48 -0.44 -4.98 -34.62
CA ALA A 48 0.15 -4.61 -33.33
C ALA A 48 0.38 -3.09 -33.19
N ARG A 49 0.59 -2.37 -34.31
CA ARG A 49 0.76 -0.91 -34.28
C ARG A 49 -0.57 -0.19 -34.02
N SER A 50 -1.65 -0.64 -34.65
CA SER A 50 -2.99 -0.11 -34.38
C SER A 50 -3.43 -0.40 -32.94
N ALA A 51 -3.25 -1.64 -32.49
CA ALA A 51 -3.56 -2.04 -31.12
C ALA A 51 -2.77 -1.23 -30.07
N LYS A 52 -1.47 -1.00 -30.30
CA LYS A 52 -0.64 -0.17 -29.42
C LYS A 52 -1.10 1.29 -29.38
N ARG A 53 -1.50 1.87 -30.52
CA ARG A 53 -2.03 3.24 -30.56
C ARG A 53 -3.36 3.35 -29.81
N ALA A 54 -4.26 2.38 -29.96
CA ALA A 54 -5.51 2.33 -29.23
C ALA A 54 -5.28 2.20 -27.70
N GLN A 55 -4.33 1.35 -27.29
CA GLN A 55 -3.96 1.22 -25.87
C GLN A 55 -3.34 2.49 -25.30
N ASP A 56 -2.46 3.17 -26.05
CA ASP A 56 -1.83 4.42 -25.62
C ASP A 56 -2.85 5.57 -25.51
N GLU A 57 -3.82 5.64 -26.45
CA GLU A 57 -4.91 6.61 -26.39
C GLU A 57 -5.83 6.35 -25.18
N GLU A 58 -6.17 5.09 -24.91
CA GLU A 58 -6.98 4.70 -23.75
C GLU A 58 -6.27 5.00 -22.43
N LEU A 59 -4.97 4.69 -22.32
CA LEU A 59 -4.16 5.05 -21.15
C LEU A 59 -4.09 6.57 -20.97
N LYS A 60 -3.94 7.33 -22.07
CA LYS A 60 -3.91 8.80 -22.01
C LYS A 60 -5.26 9.38 -21.59
N ARG A 61 -6.38 8.80 -22.03
CA ARG A 61 -7.73 9.17 -21.58
C ARG A 61 -7.90 8.88 -20.09
N GLN A 62 -7.54 7.68 -19.64
CA GLN A 62 -7.60 7.30 -18.23
C GLN A 62 -6.72 8.20 -17.34
N GLN A 63 -5.52 8.56 -17.80
CA GLN A 63 -4.67 9.51 -17.10
C GLN A 63 -5.26 10.92 -17.07
N ALA A 64 -5.90 11.37 -18.15
CA ALA A 64 -6.58 12.66 -18.18
C ALA A 64 -7.80 12.67 -17.25
N ASP A 65 -8.56 11.58 -17.23
CA ASP A 65 -9.72 11.41 -16.35
C ASP A 65 -9.29 11.33 -14.88
N ALA A 66 -8.20 10.62 -14.58
CA ALA A 66 -7.61 10.56 -13.24
C ALA A 66 -7.12 11.95 -12.79
N LYS A 67 -6.37 12.67 -13.65
CA LYS A 67 -5.91 14.03 -13.35
C LYS A 67 -7.07 15.02 -13.17
N LYS A 68 -8.12 14.87 -13.97
CA LYS A 68 -9.33 15.69 -13.85
C LYS A 68 -10.10 15.37 -12.57
N ALA A 69 -10.15 14.10 -12.16
CA ALA A 69 -10.75 13.68 -10.91
C ALA A 69 -9.97 14.21 -9.70
N GLU A 70 -8.63 14.17 -9.73
CA GLU A 70 -7.80 14.74 -8.68
C GLU A 70 -7.91 16.26 -8.59
N LEU A 71 -7.89 16.97 -9.73
CA LEU A 71 -8.08 18.42 -9.75
C LEU A 71 -9.46 18.83 -9.23
N LYS A 72 -10.50 18.07 -9.62
CA LYS A 72 -11.85 18.28 -9.11
C LYS A 72 -11.93 18.04 -7.60
N ARG A 73 -11.28 16.97 -7.10
CA ARG A 73 -11.18 16.71 -5.66
C ARG A 73 -10.51 17.87 -4.93
N LEU A 74 -9.39 18.39 -5.44
CA LEU A 74 -8.68 19.51 -4.83
C LEU A 74 -9.56 20.77 -4.82
N GLN A 75 -10.27 21.05 -5.92
CA GLN A 75 -11.20 22.17 -5.99
C GLN A 75 -12.34 22.03 -4.97
N GLU A 76 -12.92 20.84 -4.81
CA GLU A 76 -13.95 20.60 -3.80
C GLU A 76 -13.40 20.74 -2.37
N GLU A 77 -12.15 20.32 -2.12
CA GLU A 77 -11.46 20.49 -0.84
C GLU A 77 -11.17 21.98 -0.54
N GLU A 78 -10.81 22.76 -1.57
CA GLU A 78 -10.64 24.22 -1.48
C GLU A 78 -11.99 24.95 -1.32
N GLU A 79 -13.04 24.56 -2.04
CA GLU A 79 -14.39 25.12 -1.88
C GLU A 79 -15.00 24.76 -0.51
N ALA A 80 -14.71 23.57 0.02
CA ALA A 80 -15.07 23.18 1.37
C ALA A 80 -14.31 24.01 2.43
N ALA A 81 -13.00 24.23 2.24
CA ALA A 81 -12.21 25.09 3.12
C ALA A 81 -12.69 26.55 3.08
N MET A 82 -13.03 27.07 1.89
CA MET A 82 -13.48 28.44 1.68
C MET A 82 -14.93 28.68 2.12
N SER A 83 -15.81 27.68 2.02
CA SER A 83 -17.19 27.75 2.54
C SER A 83 -17.25 27.61 4.07
N GLY A 84 -16.22 27.02 4.70
CA GLY A 84 -16.03 27.02 6.15
C GLY A 84 -15.62 28.38 6.73
N ILE A 85 -15.02 29.26 5.92
CA ILE A 85 -14.64 30.62 6.33
C ILE A 85 -15.83 31.55 6.11
N LYS A 86 -16.79 31.55 7.03
CA LYS A 86 -17.82 32.61 7.12
C LYS A 86 -17.11 33.96 7.22
N ALA A 87 -17.24 34.76 6.17
CA ALA A 87 -16.71 36.11 6.10
C ALA A 87 -17.16 36.95 7.31
N LYS A 88 -16.27 37.18 8.28
CA LYS A 88 -16.38 38.35 9.15
C LYS A 88 -16.02 39.55 8.29
N ALA A 89 -17.02 40.38 7.95
CA ALA A 89 -16.83 41.61 7.21
C ALA A 89 -15.75 42.47 7.90
N LYS A 90 -14.56 42.56 7.30
CA LYS A 90 -13.51 43.50 7.74
C LYS A 90 -13.99 44.93 7.44
N THR A 91 -13.91 45.80 8.44
CA THR A 91 -14.21 47.23 8.33
C THR A 91 -13.22 47.92 7.38
N LYS A 92 -13.67 49.02 6.76
CA LYS A 92 -12.99 49.75 5.67
C LYS A 92 -11.51 50.06 5.96
N ALA A 93 -11.16 50.33 7.22
CA ALA A 93 -9.79 50.70 7.65
C ALA A 93 -8.76 49.56 7.54
N GLN A 94 -9.16 48.29 7.64
CA GLN A 94 -8.21 47.17 7.53
C GLN A 94 -7.93 46.78 6.07
N LYS A 95 -8.84 47.17 5.16
CA LYS A 95 -8.73 46.90 3.73
C LYS A 95 -7.65 47.75 3.04
N ASP A 96 -7.28 48.88 3.66
CA ASP A 96 -6.21 49.77 3.18
C ASP A 96 -4.81 49.32 3.65
N ILE A 97 -4.71 48.51 4.71
CA ILE A 97 -3.44 47.99 5.26
C ILE A 97 -3.01 46.70 4.53
N ASP A 98 -3.96 45.91 4.03
CA ASP A 98 -3.70 44.67 3.26
C ASP A 98 -3.37 44.94 1.75
N LYS A 99 -3.23 46.21 1.34
CA LYS A 99 -2.97 46.65 -0.06
C LYS A 99 -1.53 47.02 -0.49
N PRO A 100 -0.43 46.71 0.22
CA PRO A 100 0.88 47.24 -0.15
C PRO A 100 1.51 46.54 -1.38
N TRP A 101 1.07 45.34 -1.78
CA TRP A 101 1.73 44.57 -2.84
C TRP A 101 1.24 44.91 -4.27
N GLU A 102 -0.01 45.36 -4.44
CA GLU A 102 -0.56 45.77 -5.76
C GLU A 102 0.04 47.11 -6.23
N ALA A 103 0.44 47.99 -5.31
CA ALA A 103 1.14 49.24 -5.63
C ALA A 103 2.60 49.02 -6.06
N ALA A 104 3.21 47.88 -5.70
CA ALA A 104 4.58 47.52 -6.05
C ALA A 104 4.72 46.94 -7.48
N LEU A 105 3.61 46.57 -8.12
CA LEU A 105 3.57 46.03 -9.49
C LEU A 105 3.24 47.10 -10.55
N ALA A 106 3.03 48.36 -10.14
CA ALA A 106 2.91 49.46 -11.08
C ALA A 106 4.26 49.65 -11.83
N PRO A 107 4.29 49.63 -13.17
CA PRO A 107 5.55 49.70 -13.92
C PRO A 107 6.18 51.10 -13.79
N VAL A 108 7.19 51.23 -12.94
CA VAL A 108 8.00 52.46 -12.83
C VAL A 108 8.89 52.59 -14.07
N ALA A 109 8.77 53.72 -14.74
CA ALA A 109 9.49 54.05 -15.96
C ALA A 109 11.02 54.03 -15.76
N LYS A 110 11.72 53.45 -16.74
CA LYS A 110 13.18 53.43 -16.91
C LYS A 110 13.80 54.81 -16.67
N LYS A 111 14.76 54.89 -15.74
CA LYS A 111 15.78 55.95 -15.75
C LYS A 111 17.15 55.33 -15.55
N ASN A 112 17.88 55.24 -16.66
CA ASN A 112 19.27 54.82 -16.73
C ASN A 112 20.13 55.76 -15.88
N ASN A 113 20.95 55.21 -14.99
CA ASN A 113 22.09 55.93 -14.41
C ASN A 113 23.37 55.20 -14.81
N LYS A 114 24.17 55.85 -15.66
CA LYS A 114 25.43 55.39 -16.24
C LYS A 114 26.53 56.27 -15.66
N GLY A 115 27.48 55.66 -14.96
CA GLY A 115 28.68 56.29 -14.43
C GLY A 115 28.97 55.81 -13.01
N SER A 116 30.19 55.54 -12.54
CA SER A 116 31.53 55.49 -13.11
C SER A 116 32.42 54.82 -12.04
N ARG A 117 33.37 53.95 -12.48
CA ARG A 117 34.69 53.55 -11.93
C ARG A 117 35.03 53.96 -10.48
N VAL A 118 35.59 53.11 -9.60
CA VAL A 118 37.01 52.65 -9.56
C VAL A 118 37.15 51.52 -8.51
N PRO A 119 38.00 50.49 -8.70
CA PRO A 119 38.33 49.49 -7.67
C PRO A 119 39.50 49.94 -6.75
N PRO A 120 39.49 49.60 -5.44
CA PRO A 120 40.59 49.94 -4.52
C PRO A 120 41.81 48.98 -4.62
N PRO A 121 43.04 49.45 -4.29
CA PRO A 121 44.29 48.71 -4.47
C PRO A 121 44.58 47.65 -3.37
N PRO A 122 45.45 46.66 -3.64
CA PRO A 122 45.72 45.56 -2.70
C PRO A 122 46.69 45.94 -1.56
N PRO A 123 46.52 45.40 -0.34
CA PRO A 123 47.44 45.65 0.77
C PRO A 123 48.74 44.82 0.67
N LYS A 124 49.84 45.45 1.11
CA LYS A 124 51.21 44.93 1.14
C LYS A 124 51.42 43.87 2.23
N ALA A 125 52.27 42.90 1.93
CA ALA A 125 52.75 41.86 2.84
C ALA A 125 53.70 42.43 3.91
N VAL A 126 53.51 42.00 5.17
CA VAL A 126 54.48 42.15 6.26
C VAL A 126 54.65 40.79 6.91
N ALA A 127 55.90 40.32 6.96
CA ALA A 127 56.31 39.03 7.50
C ALA A 127 56.41 39.06 9.03
N VAL A 128 55.93 38.00 9.68
CA VAL A 128 56.17 37.68 11.10
C VAL A 128 56.54 36.18 11.18
N PRO A 129 57.60 35.78 11.90
CA PRO A 129 58.14 34.42 11.90
C PRO A 129 57.28 33.41 12.69
N ALA A 130 57.38 32.15 12.28
CA ALA A 130 56.56 31.01 12.69
C ALA A 130 56.68 30.61 14.18
N PRO A 131 55.55 30.24 14.81
CA PRO A 131 55.49 29.13 15.76
C PRO A 131 54.90 27.88 15.08
N SER A 132 55.53 26.74 15.34
CA SER A 132 55.20 25.39 14.88
C SER A 132 53.70 25.08 14.91
N ARG A 133 53.12 24.73 13.76
CA ARG A 133 51.73 24.26 13.63
C ARG A 133 51.60 22.83 14.17
N PRO A 134 50.56 22.48 14.95
CA PRO A 134 50.14 21.08 15.08
C PRO A 134 49.65 20.59 13.70
N ALA A 135 49.91 19.32 13.40
CA ALA A 135 49.63 18.67 12.11
C ALA A 135 48.30 19.16 11.51
N THR A 136 48.39 19.78 10.34
CA THR A 136 47.23 20.23 9.58
C THR A 136 46.57 19.04 8.90
N ARG A 137 45.29 19.21 8.54
CA ARG A 137 44.40 18.23 7.87
C ARG A 137 44.92 17.66 6.52
N ASP A 138 46.15 17.98 6.13
CA ASP A 138 46.80 17.53 4.89
C ASP A 138 47.78 16.35 5.10
N ASP A 139 48.03 15.92 6.36
CA ASP A 139 48.84 14.71 6.66
C ASP A 139 48.02 13.42 6.77
N ILE A 140 46.70 13.52 6.68
CA ILE A 140 45.82 12.36 6.51
C ILE A 140 45.70 12.19 5.00
N VAL A 141 46.39 11.20 4.44
CA VAL A 141 46.13 10.76 3.06
C VAL A 141 44.72 10.18 3.05
N PHE A 142 43.73 11.05 2.79
CA PHE A 142 42.36 10.69 2.56
C PHE A 142 42.31 10.08 1.17
N ASP A 143 42.45 8.76 1.08
CA ASP A 143 42.12 8.04 -0.13
C ASP A 143 40.61 8.22 -0.33
N GLU A 144 40.21 9.20 -1.13
CA GLU A 144 38.82 9.59 -1.43
C GLU A 144 38.02 8.45 -2.10
N ARG A 145 38.66 7.30 -2.33
CA ARG A 145 38.05 6.07 -2.81
C ARG A 145 37.59 5.13 -1.70
N SER A 146 37.99 5.38 -0.45
CA SER A 146 37.80 4.47 0.68
C SER A 146 36.71 4.91 1.66
N ASP A 147 36.23 6.16 1.60
CA ASP A 147 35.13 6.65 2.47
C ASP A 147 33.73 6.21 2.00
N ASP A 148 33.58 5.81 0.75
CA ASP A 148 32.35 5.18 0.24
C ASP A 148 32.18 3.71 0.71
N ASP A 149 33.19 3.13 1.36
CA ASP A 149 33.21 1.73 1.81
C ASP A 149 33.06 1.57 3.33
N LEU A 150 32.59 2.60 4.04
CA LEU A 150 32.00 2.42 5.37
C LEU A 150 30.65 1.72 5.21
N PHE A 151 30.68 0.39 5.09
CA PHE A 151 29.48 -0.44 5.06
C PHE A 151 28.50 -0.05 6.16
N GLN A 152 27.37 0.54 5.76
CA GLN A 152 26.27 0.85 6.67
C GLN A 152 25.84 -0.44 7.36
N ASN A 153 25.69 -0.37 8.69
CA ASN A 153 25.29 -1.53 9.48
C ASN A 153 23.90 -2.02 9.02
N ARG A 154 23.87 -3.13 8.27
CA ARG A 154 22.65 -3.72 7.69
C ARG A 154 21.58 -4.05 8.74
N ASN A 155 21.95 -4.33 9.99
CA ASN A 155 20.96 -4.54 11.06
C ASN A 155 20.25 -3.23 11.44
N ARG A 156 20.93 -2.08 11.34
CA ARG A 156 20.34 -0.76 11.63
C ARG A 156 19.47 -0.24 10.48
N MET A 157 19.69 -0.74 9.27
CA MET A 157 18.86 -0.47 8.10
C MET A 157 17.58 -1.33 8.07
N GLN A 158 17.55 -2.44 8.81
CA GLN A 158 16.38 -3.32 8.93
C GLN A 158 15.49 -2.98 10.13
N SER A 159 16.05 -2.34 11.16
CA SER A 159 15.24 -1.68 12.17
C SER A 159 14.75 -0.37 11.58
N ASP A 160 13.59 -0.42 10.93
CA ASP A 160 12.83 0.80 10.68
C ASP A 160 12.82 1.63 11.96
N VAL A 161 13.30 2.86 11.88
CA VAL A 161 13.14 3.85 12.94
C VAL A 161 11.66 4.23 12.93
N LEU A 162 10.83 3.37 13.52
CA LEU A 162 9.38 3.54 13.56
C LEU A 162 9.07 4.54 14.69
N GLU A 163 9.35 5.82 14.43
CA GLU A 163 8.98 6.92 15.32
C GLU A 163 7.48 7.23 15.18
N ALA A 164 6.66 6.56 15.99
CA ALA A 164 5.30 7.01 16.19
C ALA A 164 5.28 8.19 17.16
N THR A 165 5.15 9.38 16.59
CA THR A 165 4.95 10.62 17.35
C THR A 165 3.50 10.79 17.84
N THR A 166 2.58 9.95 17.38
CA THR A 166 1.16 9.95 17.73
C THR A 166 0.69 8.60 18.27
N ILE A 167 -0.31 8.62 19.15
CA ILE A 167 -0.89 7.40 19.77
C ILE A 167 -1.47 6.46 18.70
N GLU A 168 -2.10 7.01 17.68
CA GLU A 168 -2.65 6.24 16.56
C GLU A 168 -1.55 5.60 15.70
N GLY A 169 -0.46 6.33 15.42
CA GLY A 169 0.72 5.77 14.77
C GLY A 169 1.36 4.66 15.61
N ALA A 170 1.38 4.81 16.94
CA ALA A 170 1.92 3.78 17.84
C ALA A 170 1.06 2.51 17.85
N LEU A 171 -0.27 2.65 17.76
CA LEU A 171 -1.20 1.53 17.66
C LEU A 171 -1.10 0.79 16.32
N ASP A 172 -0.88 1.52 15.23
CA ASP A 172 -0.71 0.94 13.89
C ASP A 172 0.60 0.15 13.79
N LEU A 173 1.70 0.70 14.33
CA LEU A 173 2.99 0.01 14.42
C LEU A 173 2.96 -1.23 15.31
N LEU A 174 2.16 -1.21 16.38
CA LEU A 174 2.01 -2.35 17.29
C LEU A 174 1.16 -3.48 16.67
N GLY A 175 0.53 -3.26 15.51
CA GLY A 175 -0.29 -4.27 14.84
C GLY A 175 -1.52 -4.68 15.64
N VAL A 176 -1.97 -3.84 16.57
CA VAL A 176 -3.16 -4.10 17.42
C VAL A 176 -4.46 -3.88 16.64
N ASN A 177 -4.38 -3.26 15.46
CA ASN A 177 -5.52 -3.18 14.58
C ASN A 177 -5.65 -4.52 13.85
N ASP A 178 -6.66 -5.31 14.22
CA ASP A 178 -7.17 -6.52 13.55
C ASP A 178 -7.67 -6.22 12.11
N LYS A 179 -6.83 -5.59 11.29
CA LYS A 179 -7.06 -5.26 9.88
C LYS A 179 -6.06 -5.96 8.95
N ASP A 180 -5.33 -6.95 9.44
CA ASP A 180 -4.68 -7.88 8.53
C ASP A 180 -5.79 -8.75 7.91
N PRO A 181 -5.94 -8.77 6.58
CA PRO A 181 -6.95 -9.60 5.91
C PRO A 181 -6.67 -11.05 6.26
N GLU A 182 -7.45 -11.57 7.20
CA GLU A 182 -6.99 -12.66 8.03
C GLU A 182 -6.74 -13.94 7.22
N ARG A 183 -5.45 -14.27 7.12
CA ARG A 183 -4.87 -15.19 6.13
C ARG A 183 -5.25 -16.67 6.35
N HIS A 184 -5.98 -16.99 7.42
CA HIS A 184 -6.30 -18.34 7.84
C HIS A 184 -7.80 -18.52 8.12
N PRO A 185 -8.62 -18.79 7.08
CA PRO A 185 -10.03 -19.11 7.27
C PRO A 185 -10.25 -20.34 8.16
N GLU A 186 -9.31 -21.30 8.18
CA GLU A 186 -9.35 -22.49 9.04
C GLU A 186 -9.26 -22.16 10.54
N ARG A 187 -8.53 -21.09 10.91
CA ARG A 187 -8.40 -20.66 12.31
C ARG A 187 -9.64 -19.91 12.77
N ARG A 188 -10.21 -19.06 11.92
CA ARG A 188 -11.49 -18.39 12.17
C ARG A 188 -12.66 -19.36 12.23
N MET A 189 -12.65 -20.44 11.46
CA MET A 189 -13.74 -21.43 11.44
C MET A 189 -14.04 -22.00 12.83
N LYS A 190 -13.01 -22.34 13.62
CA LYS A 190 -13.20 -22.89 14.97
C LYS A 190 -13.70 -21.83 15.96
N ALA A 191 -13.16 -20.62 15.90
CA ALA A 191 -13.57 -19.52 16.77
C ALA A 191 -15.01 -19.06 16.45
N ALA A 192 -15.31 -18.87 15.18
CA ALA A 192 -16.63 -18.46 14.70
C ALA A 192 -17.68 -19.55 14.93
N TYR A 193 -17.34 -20.84 14.77
CA TYR A 193 -18.22 -21.95 15.13
C TYR A 193 -18.54 -21.95 16.63
N LYS A 194 -17.54 -21.69 17.49
CA LYS A 194 -17.74 -21.61 18.94
C LYS A 194 -18.67 -20.44 19.32
N ALA A 195 -18.46 -19.26 18.73
CA ALA A 195 -19.33 -18.11 18.94
C ALA A 195 -20.77 -18.37 18.46
N PHE A 196 -20.91 -19.05 17.32
CA PHE A 196 -22.23 -19.47 16.80
C PHE A 196 -22.89 -20.54 17.66
N GLU A 197 -22.12 -21.49 18.21
CA GLU A 197 -22.61 -22.51 19.13
C GLU A 197 -23.19 -21.85 20.38
N GLU A 198 -22.46 -20.93 21.02
CA GLU A 198 -22.91 -20.23 22.23
C GLU A 198 -24.18 -19.39 22.00
N ALA A 199 -24.29 -18.72 20.83
CA ALA A 199 -25.47 -17.92 20.49
C ALA A 199 -26.70 -18.76 20.12
N THR A 200 -26.51 -19.86 19.40
CA THR A 200 -27.61 -20.64 18.80
C THR A 200 -28.07 -21.80 19.69
N MET A 201 -27.21 -22.32 20.57
CA MET A 201 -27.54 -23.40 21.52
C MET A 201 -28.75 -23.12 22.43
N PRO A 202 -28.92 -21.92 23.04
CA PRO A 202 -30.11 -21.64 23.85
C PRO A 202 -31.39 -21.62 23.01
N GLN A 203 -31.35 -21.03 21.80
CA GLN A 203 -32.49 -20.99 20.89
C GLN A 203 -32.91 -22.40 20.46
N LEU A 204 -31.94 -23.25 20.09
CA LEU A 204 -32.20 -24.63 19.69
C LEU A 204 -32.80 -25.48 20.83
N ARG A 205 -32.43 -25.20 22.08
CA ARG A 205 -32.98 -25.88 23.26
C ARG A 205 -34.41 -25.47 23.55
N GLU A 206 -34.77 -24.23 23.26
CA GLU A 206 -36.12 -23.69 23.43
C GLU A 206 -37.05 -24.17 22.31
N ASP A 207 -36.59 -24.14 21.05
CA ASP A 207 -37.38 -24.57 19.88
C ASP A 207 -37.63 -26.09 19.86
N TYR A 208 -36.69 -26.88 20.35
CA TYR A 208 -36.76 -28.35 20.34
C TYR A 208 -36.44 -28.92 21.71
N PRO A 209 -37.33 -28.82 22.70
CA PRO A 209 -37.09 -29.40 24.02
C PRO A 209 -37.01 -30.94 23.93
N GLY A 210 -36.09 -31.55 24.68
CA GLY A 210 -35.97 -33.01 24.80
C GLY A 210 -35.10 -33.72 23.75
N LEU A 211 -34.44 -32.97 22.86
CA LEU A 211 -33.53 -33.54 21.86
C LEU A 211 -32.17 -33.93 22.50
N LYS A 212 -31.50 -34.96 21.98
CA LYS A 212 -30.19 -35.39 22.51
C LYS A 212 -29.10 -34.38 22.12
N LEU A 213 -28.08 -34.18 22.96
CA LEU A 213 -26.96 -33.25 22.67
C LEU A 213 -26.31 -33.50 21.29
N SER A 214 -26.22 -34.76 20.87
CA SER A 214 -25.70 -35.14 19.55
C SER A 214 -26.55 -34.61 18.38
N GLN A 215 -27.88 -34.59 18.55
CA GLN A 215 -28.81 -34.13 17.53
C GLN A 215 -28.83 -32.60 17.46
N TYR A 216 -28.72 -31.90 18.60
CA TYR A 216 -28.51 -30.45 18.61
C TYR A 216 -27.21 -30.09 17.86
N LYS A 217 -26.11 -30.78 18.13
CA LYS A 217 -24.84 -30.56 17.42
C LYS A 217 -24.94 -30.83 15.91
N GLN A 218 -25.71 -31.83 15.50
CA GLN A 218 -25.95 -32.10 14.08
C GLN A 218 -26.73 -30.96 13.43
N ARG A 219 -27.84 -30.52 14.04
CA ARG A 219 -28.62 -29.38 13.57
C ARG A 219 -27.80 -28.08 13.53
N LEU A 220 -26.97 -27.87 14.54
CA LEU A 220 -26.09 -26.71 14.64
C LEU A 220 -25.02 -26.72 13.55
N SER A 221 -24.46 -27.88 13.23
CA SER A 221 -23.53 -28.05 12.10
C SER A 221 -24.21 -27.79 10.74
N ASP A 222 -25.44 -28.26 10.56
CA ASP A 222 -26.20 -28.03 9.34
C ASP A 222 -26.56 -26.55 9.15
N MET A 223 -26.98 -25.87 10.23
CA MET A 223 -27.21 -24.43 10.24
C MET A 223 -25.91 -23.65 10.01
N TRP A 224 -24.81 -24.08 10.63
CA TRP A 224 -23.50 -23.47 10.49
C TRP A 224 -22.98 -23.53 9.05
N ARG A 225 -23.10 -24.68 8.38
CA ARG A 225 -22.70 -24.85 6.98
C ARG A 225 -23.39 -23.83 6.06
N ARG A 226 -24.63 -23.45 6.37
CA ARG A 226 -25.43 -22.51 5.58
C ARG A 226 -25.38 -21.07 6.10
N SER A 227 -24.80 -20.85 7.28
CA SER A 227 -24.77 -19.54 7.92
C SER A 227 -23.80 -18.58 7.21
N PRO A 228 -24.15 -17.29 7.06
CA PRO A 228 -23.22 -16.27 6.54
C PRO A 228 -22.08 -15.96 7.52
N GLN A 229 -22.18 -16.39 8.78
CA GLN A 229 -21.12 -16.28 9.78
C GLN A 229 -20.01 -17.31 9.59
N ASN A 230 -20.21 -18.30 8.70
CA ASN A 230 -19.16 -19.24 8.35
C ASN A 230 -18.14 -18.54 7.43
N PRO A 231 -16.88 -18.34 7.87
CA PRO A 231 -15.84 -17.71 7.06
C PRO A 231 -15.53 -18.49 5.77
N LEU A 232 -15.99 -19.73 5.65
CA LEU A 232 -15.90 -20.53 4.42
C LEU A 232 -16.90 -20.10 3.32
N ASN A 233 -18.01 -19.46 3.72
CA ASN A 233 -19.02 -18.90 2.81
C ASN A 233 -18.71 -17.43 2.46
N GLN A 234 -17.70 -16.84 3.09
CA GLN A 234 -17.24 -15.48 2.83
C GLN A 234 -16.16 -15.51 1.75
N GLU A 235 -16.12 -14.50 0.88
CA GLU A 235 -15.11 -14.37 -0.16
C GLU A 235 -13.73 -14.22 0.49
N THR A 236 -12.88 -15.25 0.38
CA THR A 236 -11.50 -15.18 0.88
C THR A 236 -10.59 -14.66 -0.21
N VAL A 237 -9.77 -13.66 0.13
CA VAL A 237 -8.72 -13.18 -0.76
C VAL A 237 -7.62 -14.24 -0.80
N SER A 238 -7.26 -14.70 -2.01
CA SER A 238 -6.22 -15.71 -2.18
C SER A 238 -4.87 -15.25 -1.61
N TYR A 239 -4.12 -16.17 -1.00
CA TYR A 239 -2.82 -15.91 -0.36
C TYR A 239 -1.79 -15.19 -1.27
N ASN A 240 -1.95 -15.30 -2.60
CA ASN A 240 -1.08 -14.70 -3.61
C ASN A 240 -1.65 -13.41 -4.23
N ALA A 241 -2.76 -12.87 -3.73
CA ALA A 241 -3.27 -11.59 -4.22
C ALA A 241 -2.27 -10.49 -3.85
N LYS A 242 -1.65 -9.87 -4.87
CA LYS A 242 -0.81 -8.70 -4.69
C LYS A 242 -1.68 -7.56 -4.14
N LYS A 243 -1.27 -7.00 -3.01
CA LYS A 243 -1.76 -5.70 -2.54
C LYS A 243 -1.56 -4.70 -3.70
N ILE A 244 -2.66 -4.14 -4.20
CA ILE A 244 -2.64 -3.02 -5.15
C ILE A 244 -2.25 -1.77 -4.36
#